data_AF-A0A090QCW6-F1
#
_entry.id   AF-A0A090QCW6-F1
#
_cell.length_a   1.000
_cell.length_b   1.000
_cell.length_c   1.000
_cell.angle_alpha   90.00
_cell.angle_beta   90.00
_cell.angle_gamma   90.00
#
_symmetry.space_group_name_H-M   'P 1'
#
loop_
_entity.id
_entity.type
_entity.pdbx_description
1 polymer ?
#
loop_
_entity_poly.entity_id
_entity_poly.type
_entity_poly.pdbx_seq_one_letter_code
_entity_poly.pdbx_strand_id
1 'polypeptide(L)'
;MFVSGITVIALVTIYLKSRGHLEFINDSHIHDLAKFMFGISIFWTYLWFSQFMLIWYSNIPEEVTYFITRIEDYNILFFGMVAINFLFPLLILMNSDFKRVNWFVVTAGIFILLGHYLDIYVMVMPATVGESWFIGMPEIGSFMLFAGIFLLVIFNTISKAPLLAKGDPFIGESKHFHY
;
A
#
# COMPACT_ATOMS: atom_id res chain seq x y z
N MET A 1 7.17 0.53 -0.41
CA MET A 1 7.25 0.49 1.07
C MET A 1 6.62 1.70 1.76
N PHE A 2 6.98 2.95 1.41
CA PHE A 2 6.39 4.14 2.06
C PHE A 2 4.86 4.24 1.90
N VAL A 3 4.33 4.01 0.69
CA VAL A 3 2.88 3.96 0.39
C VAL A 3 2.15 2.94 1.29
N SER A 4 2.69 1.73 1.40
CA SER A 4 2.13 0.64 2.19
C SER A 4 2.06 1.00 3.68
N GLY A 5 3.07 1.70 4.21
CA GLY A 5 3.08 2.17 5.60
C GLY A 5 1.94 3.14 5.90
N ILE A 6 1.75 4.15 5.06
CA ILE A 6 0.63 5.11 5.18
C ILE A 6 -0.71 4.37 5.11
N THR A 7 -0.81 3.42 4.19
CA THR A 7 -2.02 2.62 3.99
C THR A 7 -2.37 1.81 5.24
N VAL A 8 -1.39 1.16 5.85
CA VAL A 8 -1.62 0.43 7.11
C VAL A 8 -2.06 1.36 8.23
N ILE A 9 -1.46 2.56 8.34
CA ILE A 9 -1.89 3.57 9.33
C ILE A 9 -3.37 3.93 9.11
N ALA A 10 -3.77 4.20 7.87
CA ALA A 10 -5.15 4.51 7.54
C ALA A 10 -6.11 3.37 7.90
N LEU A 11 -5.75 2.12 7.54
CA LEU A 11 -6.57 0.94 7.85
C LEU A 11 -6.73 0.70 9.36
N VAL A 12 -5.64 0.83 10.14
CA VAL A 12 -5.67 0.68 11.60
C VAL A 12 -6.51 1.80 12.24
N THR A 13 -6.36 3.04 11.79
CA THR A 13 -7.17 4.18 12.27
C THR A 13 -8.65 3.98 11.97
N ILE A 14 -9.02 3.55 10.76
CA ILE A 14 -10.42 3.25 10.40
C ILE A 14 -10.96 2.11 11.24
N TYR A 15 -10.16 1.05 11.46
CA TYR A 15 -10.56 -0.07 12.30
C TYR A 15 -10.85 0.37 13.73
N LEU A 16 -9.93 1.08 14.38
CA LEU A 16 -10.11 1.57 15.76
C LEU A 16 -11.26 2.58 15.87
N LYS A 17 -11.46 3.46 14.88
CA LYS A 17 -12.62 4.37 14.80
C LYS A 17 -13.93 3.60 14.76
N SER A 18 -14.03 2.55 13.94
CA SER A 18 -15.25 1.73 13.84
C SER A 18 -15.55 0.93 15.12
N ARG A 19 -14.55 0.71 15.97
CA ARG A 19 -14.69 0.10 17.31
C ARG A 19 -14.96 1.12 18.42
N GLY A 20 -15.07 2.41 18.11
CA GLY A 20 -15.33 3.47 19.09
C GLY A 20 -14.11 3.89 19.92
N HIS A 21 -12.90 3.48 19.55
CA HIS A 21 -11.69 3.83 20.31
C HIS A 21 -11.07 5.19 19.93
N LEU A 22 -11.53 5.80 18.83
CA LEU A 22 -10.98 7.05 18.26
C LEU A 22 -12.09 8.07 17.96
N GLU A 23 -12.79 8.54 18.98
CA GLU A 23 -13.90 9.51 18.84
C GLU A 23 -13.47 10.89 18.31
N PHE A 24 -12.20 11.25 18.49
CA PHE A 24 -11.63 12.52 18.06
C PHE A 24 -11.20 12.54 16.57
N ILE A 25 -11.31 11.42 15.87
CA ILE A 25 -11.02 11.34 14.43
C ILE A 25 -12.31 11.53 13.64
N ASN A 26 -12.33 12.56 12.80
CA ASN A 26 -13.44 12.86 11.90
C ASN A 26 -13.11 12.50 10.44
N ASP A 27 -14.07 12.71 9.54
CA ASP A 27 -13.91 12.33 8.13
C ASP A 27 -12.86 13.17 7.38
N SER A 28 -12.51 14.36 7.90
CA SER A 28 -11.43 15.19 7.36
C SER A 28 -10.06 14.53 7.55
N HIS A 29 -9.84 13.87 8.70
CA HIS A 29 -8.61 13.11 8.95
C HIS A 29 -8.50 11.91 7.99
N ILE A 30 -9.61 11.22 7.75
CA ILE A 30 -9.67 10.09 6.80
C ILE A 30 -9.44 10.58 5.37
N HIS A 31 -10.03 11.73 5.01
CA HIS A 31 -9.83 12.37 3.72
C HIS A 31 -8.36 12.69 3.46
N ASP A 32 -7.68 13.26 4.44
CA ASP A 32 -6.28 13.66 4.28
C ASP A 32 -5.34 12.45 4.21
N LEU A 33 -5.60 11.40 5.00
CA LEU A 33 -4.89 10.12 4.86
C LEU A 33 -5.10 9.50 3.48
N ALA A 34 -6.34 9.48 2.98
CA ALA A 34 -6.66 8.95 1.65
C ALA A 34 -6.01 9.78 0.53
N LYS A 35 -5.95 11.11 0.68
CA LYS A 35 -5.24 12.02 -0.23
C LYS A 35 -3.73 11.72 -0.23
N PHE A 36 -3.14 11.51 0.94
CA PHE A 36 -1.72 11.21 1.07
C PHE A 36 -1.38 9.84 0.45
N MET A 37 -2.18 8.81 0.73
CA MET A 37 -2.07 7.49 0.08
C MET A 37 -2.09 7.60 -1.45
N PHE A 38 -3.05 8.36 -1.98
CA PHE A 38 -3.21 8.58 -3.42
C PHE A 38 -2.03 9.33 -4.06
N GLY A 39 -1.55 10.40 -3.42
CA GLY A 39 -0.43 11.18 -3.93
C GLY A 39 0.86 10.34 -4.03
N ILE A 40 1.16 9.57 -2.98
CA ILE A 40 2.37 8.75 -2.97
C ILE A 40 2.24 7.52 -3.89
N SER A 41 1.03 6.98 -4.14
CA SER A 41 0.85 5.91 -5.12
C SER A 41 1.15 6.37 -6.56
N ILE A 42 0.78 7.61 -6.91
CA ILE A 42 1.17 8.23 -8.18
C ILE A 42 2.71 8.37 -8.24
N PHE A 43 3.33 8.81 -7.14
CA PHE A 43 4.79 8.93 -7.09
C PHE A 43 5.51 7.59 -7.30
N TRP A 44 5.03 6.49 -6.71
CA TRP A 44 5.56 5.14 -6.99
C TRP A 44 5.45 4.80 -8.48
N THR A 45 4.31 5.10 -9.11
CA THR A 45 4.08 4.84 -10.54
C THR A 45 5.07 5.60 -11.40
N TYR A 46 5.33 6.87 -11.07
CA TYR A 46 6.33 7.69 -11.75
C TYR A 46 7.72 7.05 -11.69
N LEU A 47 8.17 6.61 -10.50
CA LEU A 47 9.47 5.98 -10.33
C LEU A 47 9.57 4.68 -11.13
N TRP A 48 8.56 3.82 -11.03
CA TRP A 48 8.48 2.57 -11.77
C TRP A 48 8.57 2.81 -13.29
N PHE A 49 7.78 3.74 -13.80
CA PHE A 49 7.74 4.04 -15.24
C PHE A 49 9.06 4.66 -15.71
N SER A 50 9.65 5.57 -14.93
CA SER A 50 10.92 6.19 -15.28
C SER A 50 12.05 5.17 -15.39
N GLN A 51 12.13 4.21 -14.45
CA GLN A 51 13.11 3.13 -14.49
C GLN A 51 12.88 2.22 -15.70
N PHE A 52 11.65 1.76 -15.91
CA PHE A 52 11.30 0.89 -17.03
C PHE A 52 11.61 1.56 -18.38
N MET A 53 11.16 2.80 -18.58
CA MET A 53 11.31 3.51 -19.85
C MET A 53 12.78 3.76 -20.20
N LEU A 54 13.61 4.18 -19.24
CA LEU A 54 15.02 4.48 -19.51
C LEU A 54 15.82 3.24 -19.94
N ILE A 55 15.57 2.10 -19.31
CA ILE A 55 16.23 0.83 -19.65
C ILE A 55 15.70 0.29 -20.98
N TRP A 56 14.38 0.34 -21.18
CA TRP A 56 13.75 -0.06 -22.44
C TRP A 56 14.22 0.79 -23.62
N TYR A 57 14.36 2.11 -23.43
CA TYR A 57 14.77 3.04 -24.48
C TYR A 57 16.24 2.89 -24.86
N SER A 58 17.14 2.71 -23.88
CA SER A 58 18.58 2.58 -24.14
C SER A 58 18.98 1.19 -24.61
N ASN A 59 18.20 0.17 -24.22
CA ASN A 59 18.31 -1.23 -24.62
C ASN A 59 19.75 -1.81 -24.59
N ILE A 60 20.50 -1.54 -23.51
CA ILE A 60 21.85 -2.07 -23.31
C ILE A 60 21.75 -3.55 -22.92
N PRO A 61 22.35 -4.50 -23.67
CA PRO A 61 22.09 -5.93 -23.52
C PRO A 61 22.31 -6.50 -22.12
N GLU A 62 23.28 -5.98 -21.36
CA GLU A 62 23.60 -6.44 -20.01
C GLU A 62 22.45 -6.16 -19.01
N GLU A 63 21.83 -4.98 -19.10
CA GLU A 63 20.83 -4.49 -18.14
C GLU A 63 19.39 -4.88 -18.50
N VAL A 64 19.13 -5.18 -19.77
CA VAL A 64 17.76 -5.42 -20.29
C VAL A 64 17.25 -6.82 -19.95
N THR A 65 18.15 -7.77 -19.70
CA THR A 65 17.81 -9.15 -19.30
C THR A 65 16.88 -9.19 -18.08
N TYR A 66 17.01 -8.21 -17.17
CA TYR A 66 16.13 -8.03 -16.03
C TYR A 66 14.65 -7.88 -16.44
N PHE A 67 14.35 -7.06 -17.45
CA PHE A 67 12.98 -6.83 -17.89
C PHE A 67 12.47 -7.89 -18.86
N ILE A 68 13.33 -8.46 -19.71
CA ILE A 68 12.94 -9.52 -20.65
C ILE A 68 12.34 -10.70 -19.90
N THR A 69 13.08 -11.27 -18.94
CA THR A 69 12.62 -12.43 -18.14
C THR A 69 11.30 -12.16 -17.41
N ARG A 70 11.09 -10.92 -16.93
CA ARG A 70 9.85 -10.52 -16.25
C ARG A 70 8.68 -10.32 -17.20
N ILE A 71 8.92 -9.83 -18.40
CA ILE A 71 7.88 -9.63 -19.42
C ILE A 71 7.47 -10.95 -20.06
N GLU A 72 8.41 -11.88 -20.25
CA GLU A 72 8.16 -13.19 -20.85
C GLU A 72 7.47 -14.13 -19.84
N ASP A 73 8.05 -14.30 -18.65
CA ASP A 73 7.59 -15.34 -17.72
C ASP A 73 6.55 -14.82 -16.72
N TYR A 74 6.56 -13.52 -16.40
CA TYR A 74 5.72 -12.90 -15.35
C TYR A 74 4.79 -11.81 -15.90
N ASN A 75 4.48 -11.82 -17.20
CA ASN A 75 3.76 -10.75 -17.90
C ASN A 75 2.54 -10.21 -17.14
N ILE A 76 1.64 -11.12 -16.74
CA ILE A 76 0.39 -10.79 -16.05
C ILE A 76 0.66 -10.13 -14.69
N LEU A 77 1.65 -10.62 -13.94
CA LEU A 77 2.00 -10.05 -12.65
C LEU A 77 2.73 -8.71 -12.81
N PHE A 78 3.62 -8.59 -13.79
CA PHE A 78 4.43 -7.40 -14.06
C PHE A 78 3.58 -6.21 -14.52
N PHE A 79 2.61 -6.40 -15.41
CA PHE A 79 1.70 -5.32 -15.79
C PHE A 79 0.50 -5.21 -14.85
N GLY A 80 0.04 -6.33 -14.28
CA GLY A 80 -1.05 -6.37 -13.31
C GLY A 80 -0.73 -5.58 -12.04
N MET A 81 0.51 -5.62 -11.54
CA MET A 81 0.91 -4.80 -10.39
C MET A 81 0.78 -3.30 -10.68
N VAL A 82 1.06 -2.85 -11.91
CA VAL A 82 0.90 -1.45 -12.30
C VAL A 82 -0.58 -1.08 -12.31
N ALA A 83 -1.44 -1.92 -12.89
CA ALA A 83 -2.89 -1.69 -12.86
C ALA A 83 -3.43 -1.60 -11.43
N ILE A 84 -2.97 -2.46 -10.53
CA ILE A 84 -3.43 -2.49 -9.13
C ILE A 84 -2.88 -1.31 -8.32
N ASN A 85 -1.60 -0.94 -8.46
CA ASN A 85 -0.99 0.14 -7.69
C ASN A 85 -1.27 1.54 -8.24
N PHE A 86 -1.59 1.66 -9.53
CA PHE A 86 -1.86 2.94 -10.18
C PHE A 86 -3.32 3.10 -10.58
N LEU A 87 -3.80 2.28 -11.52
CA LEU A 87 -5.10 2.50 -12.16
C LEU A 87 -6.24 2.38 -11.17
N PHE A 88 -6.18 1.41 -10.25
CA PHE A 88 -7.21 1.20 -9.26
C PHE A 88 -7.30 2.36 -8.23
N PRO A 89 -6.21 2.77 -7.54
CA PRO A 89 -6.21 3.95 -6.70
C PRO A 89 -6.60 5.23 -7.45
N LEU A 90 -6.20 5.37 -8.71
CA LEU A 90 -6.57 6.51 -9.55
C LEU A 90 -8.08 6.59 -9.74
N LEU A 91 -8.74 5.50 -10.10
CA LEU A 91 -10.18 5.54 -10.34
C LEU A 91 -11.01 5.74 -9.07
N ILE A 92 -10.55 5.20 -7.93
CA ILE A 92 -11.30 5.28 -6.66
C ILE A 92 -11.00 6.55 -5.88
N LEU A 93 -9.72 6.89 -5.73
CA LEU A 93 -9.27 8.00 -4.90
C LEU A 93 -9.06 9.30 -5.70
N MET A 94 -9.55 9.39 -6.94
CA MET A 94 -9.63 10.69 -7.62
C MET A 94 -10.79 11.54 -7.09
N ASN A 95 -11.93 10.92 -6.77
CA ASN A 95 -13.09 11.63 -6.24
C ASN A 95 -12.86 12.04 -4.76
N SER A 96 -13.05 13.33 -4.46
CA SER A 96 -12.93 13.88 -3.11
C SER A 96 -13.97 13.30 -2.14
N ASP A 97 -15.18 13.02 -2.61
CA ASP A 97 -16.25 12.48 -1.76
C ASP A 97 -15.95 11.04 -1.32
N PHE A 98 -15.36 10.25 -2.23
CA PHE A 98 -14.98 8.86 -1.94
C PHE A 98 -13.87 8.78 -0.89
N LYS A 99 -13.00 9.80 -0.80
CA LYS A 99 -11.95 9.88 0.23
C LYS A 99 -12.47 10.04 1.65
N ARG A 100 -13.72 10.49 1.83
CA ARG A 100 -14.35 10.64 3.16
C ARG A 100 -15.06 9.37 3.62
N VAL A 101 -15.31 8.44 2.70
CA VAL A 101 -16.09 7.24 2.96
C VAL A 101 -15.15 6.08 3.27
N ASN A 102 -15.20 5.59 4.51
CA ASN A 102 -14.35 4.51 5.02
C ASN A 102 -14.28 3.30 4.09
N TRP A 103 -15.40 2.90 3.49
CA TRP A 103 -15.45 1.73 2.60
C TRP A 103 -14.49 1.88 1.41
N PHE A 104 -14.53 3.00 0.68
CA PHE A 104 -13.67 3.22 -0.47
C PHE A 104 -12.18 3.30 -0.07
N VAL A 105 -11.87 3.94 1.06
CA VAL A 105 -10.50 4.03 1.57
C VAL A 105 -9.96 2.66 1.97
N VAL A 106 -10.77 1.82 2.62
CA VAL A 106 -10.39 0.46 3.00
C VAL A 106 -10.15 -0.40 1.76
N THR A 107 -11.08 -0.37 0.79
CA THR A 107 -10.92 -1.13 -0.45
C THR A 107 -9.65 -0.69 -1.19
N ALA A 108 -9.46 0.61 -1.41
CA ALA A 108 -8.24 1.13 -2.05
C ALA A 108 -6.98 0.70 -1.30
N GLY A 109 -7.00 0.76 0.04
CA GLY A 109 -5.88 0.33 0.86
C GLY A 109 -5.52 -1.15 0.72
N ILE A 110 -6.52 -2.04 0.68
CA ILE A 110 -6.28 -3.48 0.48
C ILE A 110 -5.61 -3.74 -0.88
N PHE A 111 -6.13 -3.13 -1.95
CA PHE A 111 -5.55 -3.29 -3.28
C PHE A 111 -4.13 -2.74 -3.37
N ILE A 112 -3.84 -1.57 -2.77
CA ILE A 112 -2.48 -1.02 -2.69
C ILE A 112 -1.53 -1.97 -1.96
N LEU A 113 -1.95 -2.59 -0.85
CA LEU A 113 -1.10 -3.53 -0.12
C LEU A 113 -0.83 -4.80 -0.93
N LEU A 114 -1.85 -5.34 -1.60
CA LEU A 114 -1.69 -6.50 -2.49
C LEU A 114 -0.80 -6.17 -3.69
N GLY A 115 -0.97 -5.01 -4.31
CA GLY A 115 -0.14 -4.58 -5.43
C GLY A 115 1.32 -4.38 -5.04
N HIS A 116 1.60 -3.85 -3.84
CA HIS A 116 2.98 -3.75 -3.34
C HIS A 116 3.56 -5.10 -2.90
N TYR A 117 2.73 -6.07 -2.49
CA TYR A 117 3.19 -7.44 -2.31
C TYR A 117 3.63 -8.05 -3.66
N LEU A 118 2.83 -7.85 -4.71
CA LEU A 118 3.18 -8.29 -6.07
C LEU A 118 4.45 -7.62 -6.60
N ASP A 119 4.66 -6.34 -6.31
CA ASP A 119 5.89 -5.60 -6.64
C ASP A 119 7.14 -6.32 -6.11
N ILE A 120 7.13 -6.69 -4.83
CA ILE A 120 8.22 -7.46 -4.22
C ILE A 120 8.31 -8.88 -4.79
N TYR A 121 7.17 -9.53 -5.03
CA TYR A 121 7.13 -10.87 -5.61
C TYR A 121 7.81 -10.91 -6.99
N VAL A 122 7.46 -9.98 -7.89
CA VAL A 122 8.04 -9.88 -9.24
C VAL A 122 9.49 -9.38 -9.21
N MET A 123 9.90 -8.66 -8.16
CA MET A 123 11.30 -8.30 -7.96
C MET A 123 12.16 -9.52 -7.63
N VAL A 124 11.70 -10.42 -6.75
CA VAL A 124 12.49 -11.52 -6.18
C VAL A 124 12.37 -12.84 -6.95
N MET A 125 11.14 -13.27 -7.28
CA MET A 125 10.87 -14.62 -7.79
C MET A 125 11.58 -14.97 -9.11
N PRO A 126 11.65 -14.09 -10.13
CA PRO A 126 12.33 -14.42 -11.38
C PRO A 126 13.81 -14.76 -11.17
N ALA A 127 14.46 -14.15 -10.16
CA ALA A 127 15.87 -14.38 -9.87
C ALA A 127 16.12 -15.66 -9.04
N THR A 128 15.10 -16.21 -8.38
CA THR A 128 15.24 -17.38 -7.50
C THR A 128 14.69 -18.66 -8.11
N VAL A 129 13.51 -18.60 -8.73
CA VAL A 129 12.79 -19.77 -9.26
C VAL A 129 12.55 -19.71 -10.77
N GLY A 130 12.87 -18.59 -11.43
CA GLY A 130 12.72 -18.42 -12.88
C GLY A 130 11.28 -18.70 -13.33
N GLU A 131 11.13 -19.58 -14.31
CA GLU A 131 9.83 -20.00 -14.88
C GLU A 131 8.98 -20.85 -13.94
N SER A 132 9.56 -21.47 -12.91
CA SER A 132 8.84 -22.41 -12.01
C SER A 132 8.03 -21.71 -10.92
N TRP A 133 7.56 -20.50 -11.18
CA TRP A 133 6.82 -19.71 -10.21
C TRP A 133 5.36 -20.13 -10.15
N PHE A 134 4.83 -20.17 -8.93
CA PHE A 134 3.41 -20.29 -8.68
C PHE A 134 3.09 -19.65 -7.34
N ILE A 135 1.86 -19.17 -7.19
CA ILE A 135 1.35 -18.70 -5.90
C ILE A 135 0.66 -19.89 -5.24
N GLY A 136 1.41 -20.60 -4.40
CA GLY A 136 0.95 -21.83 -3.77
C GLY A 136 0.77 -21.73 -2.27
N MET A 137 0.69 -22.90 -1.64
CA MET A 137 0.61 -23.02 -0.19
C MET A 137 1.81 -22.40 0.54
N PRO A 138 3.08 -22.51 0.06
CA PRO A 138 4.21 -21.87 0.73
C PRO A 138 4.12 -20.34 0.77
N GLU A 139 3.68 -19.72 -0.32
CA GLU A 139 3.57 -18.28 -0.51
C GLU A 139 2.42 -17.72 0.35
N ILE A 140 1.26 -18.39 0.31
CA ILE A 140 0.10 -18.01 1.14
C ILE A 140 0.40 -18.24 2.62
N GLY A 141 1.02 -19.38 2.95
CA GLY A 141 1.37 -19.74 4.32
C GLY A 141 2.36 -18.75 4.95
N SER A 142 3.41 -18.38 4.23
CA SER A 142 4.37 -17.38 4.67
C SER A 142 3.73 -16.00 4.82
N PHE A 143 2.92 -15.56 3.86
CA PHE A 143 2.18 -14.30 3.95
C PHE A 143 1.27 -14.26 5.18
N MET A 144 0.46 -15.30 5.39
CA MET A 144 -0.46 -15.39 6.53
C MET A 144 0.27 -15.45 7.87
N LEU A 145 1.41 -16.15 7.94
CA LEU A 145 2.24 -16.20 9.14
C LEU A 145 2.74 -14.81 9.54
N PHE A 146 3.37 -14.09 8.61
CA PHE A 146 3.90 -12.75 8.88
C PHE A 146 2.79 -11.73 9.12
N ALA A 147 1.67 -11.80 8.38
CA ALA A 147 0.50 -10.97 8.63
C ALA A 147 -0.08 -11.22 10.04
N GLY A 148 -0.17 -12.48 10.47
CA GLY A 148 -0.65 -12.85 11.80
C GLY A 148 0.27 -12.32 12.91
N ILE A 149 1.59 -12.50 12.78
CA ILE A 149 2.56 -11.95 13.74
C ILE A 149 2.48 -10.42 13.77
N PHE A 150 2.39 -9.78 12.62
CA PHE A 150 2.29 -8.33 12.51
C PHE A 150 1.05 -7.78 13.23
N LEU A 151 -0.12 -8.37 12.98
CA LEU A 151 -1.36 -7.97 13.66
C LEU A 151 -1.28 -8.20 15.18
N LEU A 152 -0.73 -9.34 15.61
CA LEU A 152 -0.55 -9.65 17.03
C LEU A 152 0.34 -8.60 17.71
N VAL A 153 1.49 -8.27 17.12
CA VAL A 153 2.43 -7.29 17.67
C VAL A 153 1.81 -5.90 17.72
N ILE A 154 1.15 -5.45 16.66
CA ILE A 154 0.52 -4.12 16.60
C ILE A 154 -0.57 -3.99 17.67
N PHE A 155 -1.54 -4.89 17.68
CA PHE A 155 -2.67 -4.75 18.61
C PHE A 155 -2.25 -4.95 20.08
N ASN A 156 -1.28 -5.84 20.36
CA ASN A 156 -0.70 -5.98 21.70
C ASN A 156 0.10 -4.73 22.13
N THR A 157 0.72 -4.03 21.19
CA THR A 157 1.46 -2.80 21.50
C THR A 157 0.50 -1.64 21.75
N ILE A 158 -0.53 -1.50 20.90
CA ILE A 158 -1.57 -0.48 21.04
C ILE A 158 -2.32 -0.63 22.37
N SER A 159 -2.57 -1.85 22.86
CA SER A 159 -3.25 -2.06 24.14
C SER A 159 -2.43 -1.64 25.37
N LYS A 160 -1.12 -1.39 25.24
CA LYS A 160 -0.23 -1.06 26.37
C LYS A 160 -0.18 0.44 26.70
N ALA A 161 -0.70 1.30 25.82
CA ALA A 161 -0.62 2.75 25.98
C ALA A 161 -1.94 3.44 25.61
N PRO A 162 -2.23 4.63 26.19
CA PRO A 162 -3.39 5.41 25.77
C PRO A 162 -3.25 5.87 24.32
N LEU A 163 -4.32 5.73 23.53
CA LEU A 163 -4.36 6.10 22.11
C LEU A 163 -4.17 7.59 21.85
N LEU A 164 -4.51 8.43 22.83
CA LEU A 164 -4.34 9.87 22.76
C LEU A 164 -3.09 10.28 23.55
N ALA A 165 -2.09 10.82 22.86
CA ALA A 165 -0.91 11.38 23.50
C ALA A 165 -1.31 12.58 24.38
N LYS A 166 -0.81 12.63 25.63
CA LYS A 166 -1.01 13.77 26.52
C LYS A 166 0.19 14.71 26.42
N GLY A 167 -0.05 16.01 26.36
CA GLY A 167 1.02 17.03 26.38
C GLY A 167 1.56 17.45 25.01
N ASP A 168 0.93 17.02 23.91
CA ASP A 168 1.28 17.51 22.58
C ASP A 168 0.75 18.95 22.37
N PRO A 169 1.59 19.92 21.95
CA PRO A 169 1.20 21.32 21.80
C PRO A 169 0.16 21.57 20.69
N PHE A 170 0.07 20.69 19.69
CA PHE A 170 -0.84 20.83 18.53
C PHE A 170 -2.12 19.98 18.66
N ILE A 171 -2.33 19.33 19.82
CA ILE A 171 -3.49 18.46 20.04
C ILE A 171 -4.83 19.21 20.00
N GLY A 172 -4.84 20.46 20.46
CA GLY A 172 -6.04 21.30 20.45
C GLY A 172 -6.51 21.57 19.03
N GLU A 173 -5.59 22.02 18.17
CA GLU A 173 -5.84 22.31 16.76
C GLU A 173 -6.24 21.04 15.99
N SER A 174 -5.55 19.93 16.25
CA SER A 174 -5.81 18.64 15.58
C SER A 174 -7.20 18.09 15.89
N LYS A 175 -7.70 18.25 17.12
CA LYS A 175 -9.07 17.81 17.49
C LYS A 175 -10.17 18.60 16.75
N HIS A 176 -9.89 19.84 16.40
CA HIS A 176 -10.80 20.72 15.66
C HIS A 176 -10.47 20.76 14.16
N PHE A 177 -9.65 19.82 13.67
CA PHE A 177 -9.25 19.79 12.28
C PHE A 177 -10.44 19.47 11.36
N HIS A 178 -10.72 20.37 10.42
CA HIS A 178 -11.73 20.20 9.39
C HIS A 178 -11.19 20.63 8.03
N TYR A 179 -11.53 19.87 6.99
CA TYR A 179 -11.19 20.10 5.59
C TYR A 179 -12.39 19.75 4.72
#